data_AF-A0A0N0V672-F1
#
_entry.id   AF-A0A0N0V672-F1
#
_cell.length_a   1.000
_cell.length_b   1.000
_cell.length_c   1.000
_cell.angle_alpha   90.00
_cell.angle_beta   90.00
_cell.angle_gamma   90.00
#
_symmetry.space_group_name_H-M   'P 1'
#
loop_
_entity.id
_entity.type
_entity.pdbx_description
1 polymer ?
#
loop_
_entity_poly.entity_id
_entity_poly.type
_entity_poly.pdbx_seq_one_letter_code
_entity_poly.pdbx_strand_id
1 'polypeptide(L)'
;MRNQYEMAIPMALAPNANFLSRVKAIEYASGFAILLIQTSLVGPTIKPFGVLPDYIEESHRLCDEAITLTQQCQAFRPCGSSWAPELLKMVWAALEDKYRHKEIEELMDRYAEDVQGADYLGEAKNMRKRFDQLGWSNEQRFLTAAEDGQQDTSPPCVIL
;
A
#
# COMPACT_ATOMS: atom_id res chain seq x y z
N MET A 1 4.16 2.96 -15.18
CA MET A 1 3.80 4.06 -14.25
C MET A 1 5.01 4.68 -13.57
N ARG A 2 5.92 3.90 -12.93
CA ARG A 2 7.14 4.42 -12.28
C ARG A 2 7.95 5.39 -13.16
N ASN A 3 8.45 4.93 -14.29
CA ASN A 3 9.26 5.76 -15.20
C ASN A 3 8.52 7.02 -15.69
N GLN A 4 7.19 6.96 -15.81
CA GLN A 4 6.39 8.11 -16.26
C GLN A 4 6.31 9.19 -15.19
N TYR A 5 6.11 8.82 -13.91
CA TYR A 5 6.10 9.81 -12.83
C TYR A 5 7.51 10.35 -12.57
N GLU A 6 8.55 9.51 -12.58
CA GLU A 6 9.94 9.93 -12.31
C GLU A 6 10.43 10.99 -13.31
N MET A 7 9.98 10.92 -14.57
CA MET A 7 10.26 11.96 -15.57
C MET A 7 9.35 13.19 -15.41
N ALA A 8 8.07 12.99 -15.08
CA ALA A 8 7.09 14.08 -15.06
C ALA A 8 7.24 14.99 -13.83
N ILE A 9 7.64 14.47 -12.66
CA ILE A 9 7.77 15.25 -11.43
C ILE A 9 8.79 16.38 -11.57
N PRO A 10 10.05 16.15 -12.02
CA PRO A 10 11.01 17.24 -12.22
C PRO A 10 10.51 18.33 -13.18
N MET A 11 9.81 17.93 -14.25
CA MET A 11 9.22 18.87 -15.22
C MET A 11 8.08 19.69 -14.62
N ALA A 12 7.30 19.12 -13.70
CA ALA A 12 6.21 19.80 -13.00
C ALA A 12 6.70 20.73 -11.87
N LEU A 13 7.87 20.44 -11.29
CA LEU A 13 8.49 21.24 -10.24
C LEU A 13 9.39 22.37 -10.78
N ALA A 14 9.70 22.37 -12.08
CA ALA A 14 10.50 23.41 -12.70
C ALA A 14 9.82 24.81 -12.58
N PRO A 15 10.60 25.91 -12.45
CA PRO A 15 10.03 27.26 -12.30
C PRO A 15 9.13 27.69 -13.47
N ASN A 16 9.38 27.18 -14.66
CA ASN A 16 8.63 27.46 -15.90
C ASN A 16 7.59 26.37 -16.24
N ALA A 17 7.28 25.47 -15.30
CA ALA A 17 6.30 24.40 -15.50
C ALA A 17 4.91 24.98 -15.82
N ASN A 18 4.33 24.52 -16.92
CA ASN A 18 2.97 24.91 -17.30
C ASN A 18 1.91 24.08 -16.52
N PHE A 19 0.66 24.52 -16.58
CA PHE A 19 -0.43 23.84 -15.88
C PHE A 19 -0.59 22.37 -16.32
N LEU A 20 -0.47 22.08 -17.62
CA LEU A 20 -0.66 20.73 -18.16
C LEU A 20 0.40 19.75 -17.66
N SER A 21 1.67 20.17 -17.54
CA SER A 21 2.74 19.30 -17.01
C SER A 21 2.51 18.95 -15.55
N ARG A 22 2.03 19.91 -14.74
CA ARG A 22 1.67 19.69 -13.33
C ARG A 22 0.52 18.69 -13.20
N VAL A 23 -0.55 18.86 -14.00
CA VAL A 23 -1.68 17.91 -14.02
C VAL A 23 -1.22 16.50 -14.41
N LYS A 24 -0.38 16.37 -15.44
CA LYS A 24 0.16 15.06 -15.85
C LYS A 24 1.05 14.41 -14.80
N ALA A 25 1.88 15.19 -14.10
CA ALA A 25 2.67 14.65 -13.00
C ALA A 25 1.79 14.13 -11.86
N ILE A 26 0.73 14.87 -11.50
CA ILE A 26 -0.26 14.44 -10.50
C ILE A 26 -0.97 13.13 -10.93
N GLU A 27 -1.39 13.03 -12.19
CA GLU A 27 -2.02 11.82 -12.74
C GLU A 27 -1.09 10.60 -12.68
N TYR A 28 0.17 10.76 -13.08
CA TYR A 28 1.13 9.65 -13.02
C TYR A 28 1.49 9.25 -11.60
N ALA A 29 1.64 10.24 -10.70
CA ALA A 29 1.90 10.00 -9.29
C ALA A 29 0.73 9.27 -8.61
N SER A 30 -0.51 9.69 -8.84
CA SER A 30 -1.69 9.03 -8.28
C SER A 30 -1.87 7.61 -8.82
N GLY A 31 -1.67 7.41 -10.12
CA GLY A 31 -1.70 6.08 -10.72
C GLY A 31 -0.61 5.15 -10.18
N PHE A 32 0.59 5.67 -9.92
CA PHE A 32 1.66 4.89 -9.29
C PHE A 32 1.37 4.60 -7.81
N ALA A 33 0.80 5.55 -7.07
CA ALA A 33 0.38 5.35 -5.69
C ALA A 33 -0.67 4.23 -5.55
N ILE A 34 -1.63 4.14 -6.46
CA ILE A 34 -2.62 3.06 -6.48
C ILE A 34 -1.94 1.69 -6.64
N LEU A 35 -0.95 1.59 -7.52
CA LEU A 35 -0.18 0.35 -7.69
C LEU A 35 0.58 0.00 -6.41
N LEU A 36 1.27 0.97 -5.79
CA LEU A 36 1.97 0.75 -4.53
C LEU A 36 1.02 0.31 -3.40
N ILE A 37 -0.18 0.90 -3.31
CA ILE A 37 -1.22 0.46 -2.36
C ILE A 37 -1.53 -1.01 -2.60
N GLN A 38 -1.90 -1.38 -3.83
CA GLN A 38 -2.26 -2.76 -4.15
C GLN A 38 -1.13 -3.74 -3.83
N THR A 39 0.10 -3.42 -4.22
CA THR A 39 1.26 -4.28 -3.96
C THR A 39 1.55 -4.40 -2.46
N SER A 40 1.44 -3.31 -1.69
CA SER A 40 1.66 -3.34 -0.23
C SER A 40 0.66 -4.25 0.49
N LEU A 41 -0.55 -4.40 -0.04
CA LEU A 41 -1.59 -5.24 0.55
C LEU A 41 -1.38 -6.74 0.25
N VAL A 42 -0.63 -7.10 -0.79
CA VAL A 42 -0.42 -8.49 -1.21
C VAL A 42 0.19 -9.31 -0.07
N GLY A 43 1.31 -8.87 0.50
CA GLY A 43 2.02 -9.58 1.57
C GLY A 43 1.12 -9.92 2.77
N PRO A 44 0.54 -8.92 3.47
CA PRO A 44 -0.33 -9.15 4.62
C PRO A 44 -1.58 -9.98 4.32
N THR A 45 -2.15 -9.87 3.12
CA THR A 45 -3.38 -10.59 2.76
C THR A 45 -3.13 -12.06 2.43
N ILE A 46 -1.97 -12.40 1.86
CA ILE A 46 -1.66 -13.78 1.48
C ILE A 46 -0.77 -14.52 2.48
N LYS A 47 -0.10 -13.80 3.39
CA LYS A 47 0.68 -14.39 4.49
C LYS A 47 -0.08 -15.48 5.26
N PRO A 48 -1.38 -15.35 5.57
CA PRO A 48 -2.13 -16.40 6.27
C PRO A 48 -2.19 -17.74 5.53
N PHE A 49 -2.00 -17.77 4.21
CA PHE A 49 -1.99 -19.01 3.44
C PHE A 49 -0.62 -19.70 3.42
N GLY A 50 0.44 -19.07 3.96
CA GLY A 50 1.79 -19.65 4.00
C GLY A 50 2.44 -19.86 2.63
N VAL A 51 1.85 -19.30 1.57
CA VAL A 51 2.29 -19.50 0.18
C VAL A 51 3.37 -18.53 -0.27
N LEU A 52 3.60 -17.45 0.48
CA LEU A 52 4.55 -16.42 0.10
C LEU A 52 5.91 -16.64 0.77
N PRO A 53 7.02 -16.65 0.02
CA PRO A 53 8.35 -16.53 0.60
C PRO A 53 8.48 -15.20 1.35
N ASP A 54 9.55 -15.08 2.15
CA ASP A 54 9.84 -13.89 2.94
C ASP A 54 9.66 -12.59 2.12
N TYR A 55 8.63 -11.83 2.48
CA TYR A 55 8.19 -10.62 1.76
C TYR A 55 8.79 -9.34 2.34
N ILE A 56 9.65 -9.46 3.36
CA ILE A 56 10.19 -8.32 4.11
C ILE A 56 10.95 -7.37 3.18
N GLU A 57 11.86 -7.89 2.34
CA GLU A 57 12.65 -7.03 1.45
C GLU A 57 11.78 -6.24 0.46
N GLU A 58 10.78 -6.89 -0.13
CA GLU A 58 9.87 -6.21 -1.06
C GLU A 58 9.01 -5.18 -0.32
N SER A 59 8.55 -5.49 0.90
CA SER A 59 7.81 -4.52 1.72
C SER A 59 8.63 -3.28 2.08
N HIS A 60 9.95 -3.42 2.31
CA HIS A 60 10.85 -2.30 2.54
C HIS A 60 11.02 -1.43 1.30
N ARG A 61 11.18 -2.04 0.13
CA ARG A 61 11.26 -1.31 -1.14
C ARG A 61 9.98 -0.52 -1.41
N LEU A 62 8.81 -1.13 -1.20
CA LEU A 62 7.52 -0.44 -1.33
C LEU A 62 7.40 0.71 -0.34
N CYS A 63 7.88 0.54 0.90
CA CYS A 63 7.96 1.59 1.90
C CYS A 63 8.81 2.77 1.43
N ASP A 64 10.03 2.49 0.96
CA ASP A 64 10.96 3.52 0.48
C ASP A 64 10.41 4.27 -0.74
N GLU A 65 9.75 3.56 -1.66
CA GLU A 65 9.09 4.15 -2.82
C GLU A 65 7.89 5.02 -2.44
N ALA A 66 7.07 4.58 -1.49
CA ALA A 66 5.93 5.35 -0.98
C ALA A 66 6.37 6.64 -0.28
N ILE A 67 7.41 6.56 0.57
CA ILE A 67 8.00 7.73 1.23
C ILE A 67 8.53 8.72 0.18
N THR A 68 9.31 8.23 -0.78
CA THR A 68 9.89 9.09 -1.84
C THR A 68 8.81 9.79 -2.64
N LEU A 69 7.81 9.04 -3.11
CA LEU A 69 6.71 9.57 -3.91
C LEU A 69 5.92 10.64 -3.16
N THR A 70 5.57 10.38 -1.91
CA THR A 70 4.75 11.29 -1.10
C THR A 70 5.52 12.54 -0.66
N GLN A 71 6.83 12.43 -0.43
CA GLN A 71 7.72 13.58 -0.19
C GLN A 71 7.81 14.49 -1.42
N GLN A 72 8.04 13.91 -2.61
CA GLN A 72 8.11 14.67 -3.86
C GLN A 72 6.79 15.38 -4.18
N CYS A 73 5.66 14.75 -3.85
CA CYS A 73 4.33 15.29 -4.16
C CYS A 73 3.83 16.32 -3.14
N GLN A 74 4.59 16.64 -2.08
CA GLN A 74 4.17 17.68 -1.12
C GLN A 74 3.95 19.04 -1.79
N ALA A 75 4.66 19.34 -2.88
CA ALA A 75 4.49 20.56 -3.65
C ALA A 75 3.11 20.67 -4.36
N PHE A 76 2.34 19.58 -4.41
CA PHE A 76 1.00 19.54 -5.00
C PHE A 76 -0.12 19.50 -3.96
N ARG A 77 0.22 19.64 -2.67
CA ARG A 77 -0.75 19.73 -1.58
C ARG A 77 -1.64 20.97 -1.70
N PRO A 78 -2.90 20.92 -1.22
CA PRO A 78 -3.55 19.73 -0.67
C PRO A 78 -4.14 18.81 -1.76
N CYS A 79 -4.66 19.37 -2.85
CA CYS A 79 -5.53 18.63 -3.78
C CYS A 79 -4.79 17.65 -4.70
N GLY A 80 -3.61 18.02 -5.21
CA GLY A 80 -2.86 17.23 -6.19
C GLY A 80 -2.18 15.98 -5.61
N SER A 81 -2.13 15.88 -4.29
CA SER A 81 -1.53 14.76 -3.55
C SER A 81 -2.49 14.20 -2.49
N SER A 82 -3.80 14.41 -2.64
CA SER A 82 -4.83 13.96 -1.69
C SER A 82 -4.92 12.43 -1.52
N TRP A 83 -4.31 11.68 -2.44
CA TRP A 83 -4.14 10.22 -2.37
C TRP A 83 -3.00 9.77 -1.43
N ALA A 84 -2.07 10.66 -1.08
CA ALA A 84 -0.88 10.32 -0.31
C ALA A 84 -1.19 9.75 1.09
N PRO A 85 -2.16 10.29 1.86
CA PRO A 85 -2.54 9.69 3.14
C PRO A 85 -2.99 8.24 3.01
N GLU A 86 -3.77 7.91 1.98
CA GLU A 86 -4.24 6.53 1.76
C GLU A 86 -3.07 5.58 1.50
N LEU A 87 -2.11 5.99 0.64
CA LEU A 87 -0.89 5.23 0.40
C LEU A 87 -0.10 5.00 1.70
N LEU A 88 0.15 6.06 2.47
CA LEU A 88 0.94 5.98 3.71
C LEU A 88 0.26 5.08 4.76
N LYS A 89 -1.06 5.16 4.92
CA LYS A 89 -1.82 4.29 5.83
C LYS A 89 -1.70 2.83 5.45
N MET A 90 -1.84 2.50 4.16
CA MET A 90 -1.77 1.11 3.70
C MET A 90 -0.38 0.52 3.84
N VAL A 91 0.66 1.29 3.50
CA VAL A 91 2.07 0.89 3.67
C VAL A 91 2.40 0.70 5.15
N TRP A 92 2.04 1.66 6.02
CA TRP A 92 2.24 1.56 7.47
C TRP A 92 1.56 0.31 8.03
N ALA A 93 0.32 0.03 7.61
CA ALA A 93 -0.41 -1.13 8.09
C ALA A 93 0.20 -2.46 7.61
N ALA A 94 0.78 -2.47 6.40
CA ALA A 94 1.37 -3.67 5.81
C ALA A 94 2.72 -4.05 6.44
N LEU A 95 3.47 -3.10 7.00
CA LEU A 95 4.81 -3.32 7.57
C LEU A 95 4.75 -3.92 8.98
N GLU A 96 5.07 -5.20 9.11
CA GLU A 96 5.06 -5.92 10.39
C GLU A 96 6.26 -5.63 11.29
N ASP A 97 7.43 -5.49 10.69
CA ASP A 97 8.68 -5.21 11.39
C ASP A 97 8.86 -3.72 11.73
N LYS A 98 7.87 -2.90 11.39
CA LYS A 98 7.80 -1.46 11.66
C LYS A 98 8.88 -0.64 10.96
N TYR A 99 9.43 -1.16 9.86
CA TYR A 99 10.44 -0.46 9.07
C TYR A 99 9.98 0.96 8.70
N ARG A 100 10.76 1.98 9.12
CA ARG A 100 10.50 3.42 8.90
C ARG A 100 9.12 3.95 9.32
N HIS A 101 8.39 3.28 10.22
CA HIS A 101 7.08 3.74 10.69
C HIS A 101 7.06 5.19 11.15
N LYS A 102 8.08 5.61 11.91
CA LYS A 102 8.19 6.99 12.39
C LYS A 102 8.15 8.02 11.26
N GLU A 103 8.83 7.75 10.15
CA GLU A 103 8.87 8.68 9.03
C GLU A 103 7.55 8.71 8.25
N ILE A 104 6.89 7.56 8.13
CA ILE A 104 5.54 7.47 7.56
C ILE A 104 4.55 8.26 8.43
N GLU A 105 4.64 8.13 9.76
CA GLU A 105 3.83 8.88 10.73
C GLU A 105 4.05 10.40 10.58
N GLU A 106 5.30 10.86 10.53
CA GLU A 106 5.64 12.27 10.30
C GLU A 106 5.13 12.80 8.94
N LEU A 107 5.06 11.94 7.91
CA LEU A 107 4.43 12.30 6.63
C LEU A 107 2.91 12.39 6.76
N MET A 108 2.27 11.43 7.43
CA MET A 108 0.83 11.47 7.67
C MET A 108 0.41 12.70 8.47
N ASP A 109 1.17 13.06 9.51
CA ASP A 109 0.92 14.27 10.32
C ASP A 109 0.99 15.53 9.46
N ARG A 110 2.00 15.64 8.58
CA ARG A 110 2.09 16.75 7.63
C ARG A 110 0.88 16.83 6.72
N TYR A 111 0.44 15.72 6.14
CA TYR A 111 -0.76 15.72 5.30
C TYR A 111 -2.05 16.00 6.10
N ALA A 112 -2.10 15.65 7.38
CA ALA A 112 -3.25 15.92 8.25
C ALA A 112 -3.45 17.42 8.50
N GLU A 113 -2.40 18.25 8.37
CA GLU A 113 -2.51 19.72 8.40
C GLU A 113 -3.49 20.27 7.35
N ASP A 114 -3.69 19.55 6.24
CA ASP A 114 -4.57 19.94 5.14
C ASP A 114 -6.06 19.63 5.41
N VAL A 115 -6.35 18.78 6.41
CA VAL A 115 -7.70 18.22 6.64
C VAL A 115 -8.04 18.24 8.13
N GLN A 116 -8.95 19.12 8.53
CA GLN A 116 -9.38 19.23 9.92
C GLN A 116 -9.96 17.90 10.44
N GLY A 117 -9.40 17.40 11.55
CA GLY A 117 -9.87 16.19 12.22
C GLY A 117 -9.38 14.87 11.61
N ALA A 118 -8.42 14.91 10.67
CA ALA A 118 -7.82 13.70 10.14
C ALA A 118 -7.03 12.93 11.23
N ASP A 119 -7.32 11.64 11.38
CA ASP A 119 -6.57 10.69 12.24
C ASP A 119 -6.04 9.53 11.38
N TYR A 120 -5.12 9.86 10.48
CA TYR A 120 -4.57 8.87 9.55
C TYR A 120 -3.83 7.73 10.26
N LEU A 121 -3.11 8.01 11.34
CA LEU A 121 -2.44 6.96 12.12
C LEU A 121 -3.44 6.03 12.82
N GLY A 122 -4.53 6.55 13.37
CA GLY A 122 -5.60 5.73 13.93
C GLY A 122 -6.24 4.82 12.89
N GLU A 123 -6.49 5.33 11.69
CA GLU A 123 -6.97 4.54 10.55
C GLU A 123 -5.98 3.45 10.12
N ALA A 124 -4.67 3.77 10.04
CA ALA A 124 -3.63 2.79 9.71
C ALA A 124 -3.53 1.67 10.77
N LYS A 125 -3.60 2.02 12.06
CA LYS A 125 -3.65 1.06 13.17
C LYS A 125 -4.86 0.14 13.10
N ASN A 126 -6.03 0.69 12.76
CA ASN A 126 -7.23 -0.11 12.55
C ASN A 126 -7.08 -1.07 11.38
N MET A 127 -6.45 -0.65 10.28
CA MET A 127 -6.16 -1.54 9.15
C MET A 127 -5.18 -2.65 9.54
N ARG A 128 -4.09 -2.32 10.25
CA ARG A 128 -3.14 -3.31 10.76
C ARG A 128 -3.83 -4.40 11.59
N LYS A 129 -4.70 -3.98 12.52
CA LYS A 129 -5.50 -4.90 13.34
C LYS A 129 -6.35 -5.83 12.49
N ARG A 130 -6.90 -5.35 11.36
CA ARG A 130 -7.65 -6.22 10.43
C ARG A 130 -6.75 -7.24 9.76
N PHE A 131 -5.52 -6.89 9.36
CA PHE A 131 -4.56 -7.88 8.84
C PHE A 131 -4.18 -8.93 9.88
N ASP A 132 -3.93 -8.52 11.12
CA ASP A 132 -3.63 -9.45 12.21
C ASP A 132 -4.81 -10.42 12.47
N GLN A 133 -6.04 -9.98 12.19
CA GLN A 133 -7.27 -10.78 12.27
C GLN A 133 -7.55 -11.64 11.03
N LEU A 134 -6.80 -11.49 9.93
CA LEU A 134 -6.89 -12.41 8.77
C LEU A 134 -6.30 -13.79 9.10
N GLY A 135 -5.57 -13.92 10.22
CA GLY A 135 -5.16 -15.20 10.78
C GLY A 135 -6.39 -16.08 11.05
N TRP A 136 -6.34 -17.30 10.54
CA TRP A 136 -7.47 -18.23 10.51
C TRP A 136 -8.12 -18.43 11.89
N SER A 137 -9.46 -18.44 11.93
CA SER A 137 -10.17 -19.28 12.89
C SER A 137 -9.85 -20.74 12.55
N ASN A 138 -9.66 -21.59 13.56
CA ASN A 138 -9.29 -23.01 13.39
C ASN A 138 -10.23 -23.83 12.45
N GLU A 139 -11.34 -23.25 11.99
CA GLU A 139 -12.38 -23.88 11.18
C GLU A 139 -12.07 -23.91 9.67
N GLN A 140 -11.13 -23.10 9.17
CA GLN A 140 -10.90 -23.02 7.72
C GLN A 140 -9.94 -24.07 7.13
N ARG A 141 -9.53 -25.09 7.92
CA ARG A 141 -8.60 -26.23 7.64
C ARG A 141 -8.86 -27.10 6.38
N PHE A 142 -9.45 -26.55 5.33
CA PHE A 142 -9.86 -27.23 4.10
C PHE A 142 -8.72 -27.75 3.22
N LEU A 143 -7.45 -27.39 3.48
CA LEU A 143 -6.31 -27.90 2.71
C LEU A 143 -5.47 -28.94 3.44
N THR A 144 -5.55 -29.04 4.77
CA THR A 144 -4.80 -30.05 5.55
C THR A 144 -5.53 -31.38 5.69
N ALA A 145 -6.79 -31.49 5.26
CA ALA A 145 -7.53 -32.75 5.29
C ALA A 145 -7.33 -33.61 4.03
N ALA A 146 -6.58 -33.13 3.03
CA ALA A 146 -6.40 -33.84 1.76
C ALA A 146 -5.21 -34.83 1.75
N GLU A 147 -4.33 -34.80 2.77
CA GLU A 147 -3.17 -35.72 2.83
C GLU A 147 -3.40 -36.99 3.66
N ASP A 148 -4.48 -37.06 4.45
CA ASP A 148 -4.82 -38.25 5.25
C ASP A 148 -6.13 -38.88 4.77
N GLY A 149 -6.09 -39.62 3.65
CA GLY A 149 -7.16 -40.54 3.31
C GLY A 149 -7.55 -40.55 1.84
N GLN A 150 -6.89 -41.42 1.08
CA GLN A 150 -7.28 -41.78 -0.26
C GLN A 150 -8.57 -42.61 -0.22
N GLN A 151 -9.73 -42.01 -0.52
CA GLN A 151 -10.87 -42.71 -1.14
C GLN A 151 -11.96 -41.76 -1.66
N ASP A 152 -12.02 -41.68 -2.99
CA ASP A 152 -13.21 -41.54 -3.83
C ASP A 152 -14.22 -40.42 -3.47
N THR A 153 -14.11 -39.27 -4.14
CA THR A 153 -15.23 -38.54 -4.78
C THR A 153 -14.65 -37.34 -5.54
N SER A 154 -15.19 -37.09 -6.74
CA SER A 154 -14.78 -36.04 -7.68
C SER A 154 -14.51 -34.67 -7.02
N PRO A 155 -13.48 -33.91 -7.47
CA PRO A 155 -13.29 -32.55 -6.99
C PRO A 155 -14.51 -31.69 -7.35
N PRO A 156 -15.01 -30.83 -6.45
CA PRO A 156 -16.02 -29.86 -6.83
C PRO A 156 -15.41 -28.93 -7.87
N CYS A 157 -16.02 -28.92 -9.05
CA CYS A 157 -15.73 -27.96 -10.11
C CYS A 157 -15.93 -26.55 -9.54
N VAL A 158 -14.84 -25.80 -9.33
CA VAL A 158 -14.92 -24.36 -9.10
C VAL A 158 -15.18 -23.74 -10.47
N ILE A 159 -16.45 -23.47 -10.76
CA ILE A 159 -16.85 -22.66 -11.90
C ILE A 159 -16.41 -21.23 -11.56
N LEU A 160 -15.40 -20.75 -12.28
CA LEU A 160 -15.07 -19.32 -12.40
C LEU A 160 -16.12 -18.60 -13.25
#